data_AF-A0A924HVE8-F1
#
_entry.id   AF-A0A924HVE8-F1
#
_cell.length_a   1.000
_cell.length_b   1.000
_cell.length_c   1.000
_cell.angle_alpha   90.00
_cell.angle_beta   90.00
_cell.angle_gamma   90.00
#
_symmetry.space_group_name_H-M   'P 1'
#
loop_
_entity.id
_entity.type
_entity.pdbx_description
1 polymer ?
#
loop_
_entity_poly.entity_id
_entity_poly.type
_entity_poly.pdbx_seq_one_letter_code
_entity_poly.pdbx_strand_id
1 'polypeptide(L)'
;MDKNIQQKIDNWLNGNYEQSVKDAIIKLQQENPDELADAFYKNLEFGTGGLRGIMGIGTNRINKYTIGMATQGYANYLKQCFGNDVKVAV
;
A
#
# COMPACT_ATOMS: atom_id res chain seq x y z
N MET A 1 15.08 0.52 -13.78
CA MET A 1 14.21 0.26 -12.61
C MET A 1 14.54 -1.13 -12.06
N ASP A 2 14.63 -1.29 -10.74
CA ASP A 2 14.91 -2.59 -10.10
C ASP A 2 13.79 -3.61 -10.44
N LYS A 3 14.15 -4.88 -10.67
CA LYS A 3 13.18 -5.95 -10.97
C LYS A 3 12.10 -6.09 -9.90
N ASN A 4 12.43 -5.91 -8.63
CA ASN A 4 11.46 -5.97 -7.53
C ASN A 4 10.43 -4.84 -7.61
N ILE A 5 10.87 -3.65 -8.01
CA ILE A 5 10.00 -2.48 -8.16
C ILE A 5 9.04 -2.71 -9.33
N GLN A 6 9.56 -3.18 -10.45
CA GLN A 6 8.73 -3.50 -11.62
C GLN A 6 7.68 -4.56 -11.29
N GLN A 7 8.05 -5.63 -10.59
CA GLN A 7 7.10 -6.66 -10.16
C GLN A 7 5.95 -6.10 -9.30
N LYS A 8 6.25 -5.19 -8.37
CA LYS A 8 5.21 -4.56 -7.55
C LYS A 8 4.28 -3.68 -8.39
N ILE A 9 4.82 -2.95 -9.35
CA ILE A 9 4.03 -2.15 -10.28
C ILE A 9 3.12 -3.05 -11.11
N ASP A 10 3.66 -4.13 -11.68
CA ASP A 10 2.89 -5.09 -12.49
C ASP A 10 1.78 -5.74 -11.68
N ASN A 11 2.03 -6.06 -10.40
CA ASN A 11 1.00 -6.58 -9.50
C ASN A 11 -0.16 -5.59 -9.30
N TRP A 12 0.13 -4.28 -9.23
CA TRP A 12 -0.90 -3.25 -9.12
C TRP A 12 -1.66 -3.04 -10.45
N LEU A 13 -0.97 -3.12 -11.59
CA LEU A 13 -1.59 -3.00 -12.91
C LEU A 13 -2.49 -4.20 -13.25
N ASN A 14 -2.06 -5.42 -12.88
CA ASN A 14 -2.80 -6.65 -13.14
C ASN A 14 -3.79 -7.01 -12.03
N GLY A 15 -3.66 -6.41 -10.84
CA GLY A 15 -4.52 -6.68 -9.70
C GLY A 15 -5.93 -6.10 -9.83
N ASN A 16 -6.77 -6.43 -8.85
CA ASN A 16 -8.13 -5.91 -8.73
C ASN A 16 -8.17 -4.51 -8.10
N TYR A 17 -7.47 -3.58 -8.73
CA TYR A 17 -7.44 -2.16 -8.36
C TYR A 17 -8.34 -1.37 -9.31
N GLU A 18 -8.88 -0.26 -8.82
CA GLU A 18 -9.66 0.66 -9.65
C GLU A 18 -8.89 1.17 -10.87
N GLN A 19 -9.61 1.40 -11.97
CA GLN A 19 -8.98 1.85 -13.22
C GLN A 19 -8.23 3.17 -13.04
N SER A 20 -8.78 4.11 -12.25
CA SER A 20 -8.11 5.38 -11.91
C SER A 20 -6.74 5.22 -11.25
N VAL A 21 -6.54 4.14 -10.49
CA VAL A 21 -5.25 3.82 -9.85
C VAL A 21 -4.26 3.32 -10.90
N LYS A 22 -4.72 2.45 -11.80
CA LYS A 22 -3.90 1.94 -12.91
C LYS A 22 -3.49 3.07 -13.86
N ASP A 23 -4.43 3.94 -14.20
CA ASP A 23 -4.19 5.09 -15.07
C ASP A 23 -3.15 6.04 -14.47
N ALA A 24 -3.23 6.29 -13.15
CA ALA A 24 -2.25 7.13 -12.47
C ALA A 24 -0.86 6.48 -12.37
N ILE A 25 -0.77 5.16 -12.25
CA ILE A 25 0.51 4.43 -12.35
C ILE A 25 1.10 4.60 -13.76
N ILE A 26 0.30 4.40 -14.81
CA ILE A 26 0.73 4.55 -16.20
C ILE A 26 1.17 5.99 -16.47
N LYS A 27 0.44 6.97 -15.94
CA LYS A 27 0.80 8.38 -16.03
C LYS A 27 2.15 8.67 -15.35
N LEU A 28 2.36 8.17 -14.13
CA LEU A 28 3.64 8.31 -13.43
C LEU A 28 4.79 7.60 -14.16
N GLN A 29 4.54 6.46 -14.83
CA GLN A 29 5.55 5.79 -15.66
C GLN A 29 6.05 6.69 -16.81
N GLN A 30 5.16 7.50 -17.38
CA GLN A 30 5.45 8.36 -18.54
C GLN A 30 6.04 9.71 -18.11
N GLU A 31 5.47 10.32 -17.08
CA GLU A 31 5.79 11.70 -16.68
C GLU A 31 6.88 11.78 -15.61
N ASN A 32 6.91 10.84 -14.66
CA ASN A 32 7.80 10.93 -13.49
C ASN A 32 8.26 9.54 -12.97
N PRO A 33 9.14 8.84 -13.71
CA PRO A 33 9.55 7.48 -13.37
C PRO A 33 10.33 7.36 -12.04
N ASP A 34 11.00 8.42 -11.61
CA ASP A 34 11.71 8.46 -10.32
C ASP A 34 10.74 8.50 -9.14
N GLU A 35 9.66 9.29 -9.26
CA GLU A 35 8.59 9.31 -8.26
C GLU A 35 7.88 7.95 -8.18
N LEU A 36 7.68 7.30 -9.33
CA LEU A 36 7.14 5.96 -9.36
C LEU A 36 8.08 4.95 -8.70
N ALA A 37 9.39 5.05 -8.91
CA ALA A 37 10.35 4.20 -8.22
C ALA A 37 10.27 4.40 -6.70
N ASP A 38 10.20 5.65 -6.23
CA ASP A 38 10.04 5.97 -4.80
C ASP A 38 8.70 5.49 -4.21
N ALA A 39 7.64 5.48 -5.02
CA ALA A 39 6.33 4.98 -4.61
C ALA A 39 6.31 3.45 -4.39
N PHE A 40 7.21 2.70 -5.04
CA PHE A 40 7.18 1.23 -5.05
C PHE A 40 8.44 0.54 -4.50
N TYR A 41 9.54 1.26 -4.22
CA TYR A 41 10.79 0.62 -3.73
C TYR A 41 10.62 -0.17 -2.44
N LYS A 42 9.78 0.32 -1.52
CA LYS A 42 9.47 -0.38 -0.26
C LYS A 42 7.99 -0.42 0.05
N ASN A 43 7.64 -1.12 1.12
CA ASN A 43 6.31 -1.04 1.70
C ASN A 43 6.30 0.06 2.75
N LEU A 44 5.14 0.68 2.94
CA LEU A 44 4.92 1.61 4.02
C LEU A 44 5.07 0.87 5.37
N GLU A 45 5.93 1.39 6.22
CA GLU A 45 6.30 0.75 7.49
C GLU A 45 5.59 1.37 8.68
N PHE A 46 5.31 0.55 9.69
CA PHE A 46 4.76 0.99 10.95
C PHE A 46 5.90 1.50 11.86
N GLY A 47 5.90 2.80 12.17
CA GLY A 47 6.88 3.41 13.07
C GLY A 47 6.37 3.48 14.51
N THR A 48 7.20 4.03 15.40
CA THR A 48 6.83 4.32 16.81
C THR A 48 5.60 5.21 16.92
N GLY A 49 5.39 6.09 15.94
CA GLY A 49 4.23 6.98 15.85
C GLY A 49 3.09 6.46 14.98
N GLY A 50 3.06 5.17 14.63
CA GLY A 50 2.06 4.57 13.75
C GLY A 50 2.45 4.55 12.27
N LEU A 51 1.47 4.26 11.41
CA LEU A 51 1.62 4.36 9.95
C LEU A 51 1.62 5.82 9.51
N ARG A 52 2.71 6.26 8.88
CA ARG A 52 2.87 7.61 8.36
C ARG A 52 3.62 7.56 7.03
N GLY A 53 3.21 8.40 6.09
CA GLY A 53 3.85 8.49 4.78
C GLY A 53 3.17 9.51 3.88
N ILE A 54 3.70 9.66 2.68
CA ILE A 54 3.16 10.56 1.66
C ILE A 54 1.87 9.96 1.10
N MET A 55 0.83 10.76 0.94
CA MET A 55 -0.42 10.36 0.27
C MET A 55 -0.16 10.12 -1.21
N GLY A 56 -0.60 8.98 -1.74
CA GLY A 56 -0.42 8.67 -3.16
C GLY A 56 -0.55 7.19 -3.49
N ILE A 57 -0.31 6.84 -4.75
CA ILE A 57 -0.37 5.46 -5.23
C ILE A 57 0.98 4.80 -5.05
N GLY A 58 0.97 3.53 -4.66
CA GLY A 58 2.16 2.73 -4.45
C GLY A 58 2.21 2.09 -3.08
N THR A 59 3.15 1.15 -2.93
CA THR A 59 3.34 0.39 -1.69
C THR A 59 3.97 1.23 -0.59
N ASN A 60 4.73 2.27 -0.93
CA ASN A 60 5.38 3.21 0.00
C ASN A 60 4.57 4.51 0.21
N ARG A 61 3.25 4.44 0.02
CA ARG A 61 2.34 5.60 0.15
C ARG A 61 1.19 5.31 1.08
N ILE A 62 0.66 6.36 1.71
CA ILE A 62 -0.64 6.30 2.38
C ILE A 62 -1.72 6.32 1.30
N ASN A 63 -2.51 5.26 1.25
CA ASN A 63 -3.70 5.16 0.43
C ASN A 63 -4.66 4.14 1.04
N LYS A 64 -5.85 4.03 0.48
CA LYS A 64 -6.88 3.12 0.97
C LYS A 64 -6.43 1.66 1.02
N TYR A 65 -5.52 1.24 0.13
CA TYR A 65 -5.05 -0.14 0.08
C TYR A 65 -3.98 -0.43 1.14
N THR A 66 -3.04 0.49 1.36
CA THR A 66 -2.03 0.34 2.42
C THR A 66 -2.64 0.45 3.81
N ILE A 67 -3.58 1.39 4.01
CA ILE A 67 -4.39 1.47 5.24
C ILE A 67 -5.24 0.21 5.40
N GLY A 68 -5.97 -0.21 4.36
CA GLY A 68 -6.83 -1.39 4.40
C GLY A 68 -6.06 -2.67 4.75
N MET A 69 -4.87 -2.84 4.17
CA MET A 69 -3.99 -3.97 4.46
C MET A 69 -3.54 -3.97 5.92
N ALA A 70 -3.13 -2.81 6.45
CA ALA A 70 -2.74 -2.69 7.85
C ALA A 70 -3.90 -2.96 8.81
N THR A 71 -5.08 -2.38 8.54
CA THR A 71 -6.29 -2.60 9.35
C THR A 71 -6.73 -4.06 9.32
N GLN A 72 -6.73 -4.69 8.15
CA GLN A 72 -7.06 -6.11 8.02
C GLN A 72 -6.04 -7.00 8.74
N GLY A 73 -4.75 -6.68 8.62
CA GLY A 73 -3.67 -7.37 9.35
C GLY A 73 -3.86 -7.25 10.86
N TYR A 74 -4.19 -6.05 11.35
CA TYR A 74 -4.47 -5.82 12.76
C TYR A 74 -5.73 -6.58 13.23
N ALA A 75 -6.81 -6.59 12.46
CA ALA A 75 -8.00 -7.38 12.77
C ALA A 75 -7.71 -8.89 12.82
N ASN A 76 -6.89 -9.40 11.90
CA ASN A 76 -6.46 -10.80 11.89
C ASN A 76 -5.63 -11.13 13.14
N TYR A 77 -4.69 -10.26 13.49
CA TYR A 77 -3.87 -10.39 14.69
C TYR A 77 -4.71 -10.41 15.96
N LEU A 78 -5.67 -9.49 16.09
CA LEU A 78 -6.58 -9.45 17.23
C LEU A 78 -7.39 -10.74 17.36
N LYS A 79 -7.92 -11.26 16.25
CA LYS A 79 -8.64 -12.54 16.23
C LYS A 79 -7.76 -13.71 16.66
N GLN A 80 -6.51 -13.73 16.20
CA GLN A 80 -5.55 -14.77 16.55
C GLN A 80 -5.20 -14.75 18.04
N CYS A 81 -5.00 -13.56 18.63
CA CYS A 81 -4.56 -13.42 20.01
C CYS A 81 -5.71 -13.48 21.04
N PHE A 82 -6.91 -13.02 20.66
CA PHE A 82 -8.00 -12.78 21.60
C PHE A 82 -9.33 -13.45 21.21
N GLY A 83 -9.39 -14.16 20.08
CA GLY A 83 -10.61 -14.81 19.61
C GLY A 83 -11.60 -13.86 18.93
N ASN A 84 -12.88 -14.22 18.88
CA ASN A 84 -13.87 -13.52 18.04
C ASN A 84 -14.63 -12.38 18.73
N ASP A 85 -14.55 -12.22 20.05
CA ASP A 85 -15.27 -11.18 20.81
C ASP A 85 -14.34 -10.01 21.16
N VAL A 86 -13.84 -9.34 20.12
CA VAL A 86 -12.91 -8.20 20.25
C VAL A 86 -13.64 -6.90 19.94
N LYS A 87 -13.45 -5.89 20.79
CA LYS A 87 -13.99 -4.54 20.63
C LYS A 87 -12.85 -3.55 20.42
N VAL A 88 -13.04 -2.63 19.47
CA VAL A 88 -12.06 -1.60 19.11
C VAL A 88 -12.71 -0.23 19.25
N ALA A 89 -12.01 0.71 19.88
CA ALA A 89 -12.40 2.12 19.91
C ALA A 89 -11.61 2.89 18.83
N VAL A 90 -12.28 3.82 18.16
CA VAL A 90 -11.73 4.67 17.09
C VAL A 90 -11.94 6.13 17.46
#